data_AF-A0A2U3B4W1-F1
#
_entry.id   AF-A0A2U3B4W1-F1
#
_cell.length_a   1.000
_cell.length_b   1.000
_cell.length_c   1.000
_cell.angle_alpha   90.00
_cell.angle_beta   90.00
_cell.angle_gamma   90.00
#
_symmetry.space_group_name_H-M   'P 1'
#
loop_
_entity.id
_entity.type
_entity.pdbx_description
1 polymer ?
#
loop_
_entity_poly.entity_id
_entity_poly.type
_entity_poly.pdbx_seq_one_letter_code
_entity_poly.pdbx_strand_id
1 'polypeptide(L)'
;MEVSADNTSSFERVDKLSAYVVIASLAIYFTQHLYPQHAPKYIDSFLFLYFSMEFIYKVHLLSWKRYINNNSHKFDFLLLIISASLIPFSDLDSVIYLRVFRLISIVRIFRIIPNGSQVLQGLTRAIRSSKAILILLFSLLSFFSLIGFSLFSNTVPEYFGTPLTSLNTVFEIFTIENWGELPNSIDKEAQPYLHAALNSFTIIVLVIGGFIAVSLANAVFVDELVSDNNEELKEEIIKLKNQNSELKEIIIDIQKEIKNR
;
A
#
# COMPACT_ATOMS: atom_id res chain seq x y z
N MET A 1 30.37 0.49 -16.97
CA MET A 1 30.71 1.78 -16.31
C MET A 1 30.16 1.77 -14.90
N GLU A 2 31.03 1.39 -13.96
CA GLU A 2 30.80 1.43 -12.52
C GLU A 2 30.47 2.85 -12.07
N VAL A 3 29.53 2.98 -11.15
CA VAL A 3 29.24 4.26 -10.48
C VAL A 3 30.43 4.50 -9.55
N SER A 4 31.20 5.56 -9.79
CA SER A 4 32.29 5.96 -8.89
C SER A 4 31.75 6.18 -7.46
N ALA A 5 32.53 5.85 -6.44
CA ALA A 5 32.15 6.03 -5.03
C ALA A 5 31.81 7.49 -4.67
N ASP A 6 32.27 8.46 -5.46
CA ASP A 6 31.93 9.88 -5.33
C ASP A 6 30.46 10.14 -5.68
N ASN A 7 29.96 9.53 -6.76
CA ASN A 7 28.59 9.67 -7.21
C ASN A 7 27.60 9.07 -6.19
N THR A 8 27.90 7.92 -5.57
CA THR A 8 27.01 7.33 -4.55
C THR A 8 26.86 8.22 -3.31
N SER A 9 27.95 8.87 -2.87
CA SER A 9 27.91 9.80 -1.74
C SER A 9 27.09 11.07 -2.06
N SER A 10 27.15 11.54 -3.31
CA SER A 10 26.39 12.71 -3.76
C SER A 10 24.88 12.42 -3.79
N PHE A 11 24.47 11.22 -4.21
CA PHE A 11 23.06 10.84 -4.24
C PHE A 11 22.46 10.76 -2.84
N GLU A 12 23.19 10.15 -1.89
CA GLU A 12 22.71 10.02 -0.51
C GLU A 12 22.50 11.40 0.13
N ARG A 13 23.39 12.35 -0.14
CA ARG A 13 23.25 13.74 0.34
C ARG A 13 22.02 14.42 -0.27
N VAL A 14 21.81 14.28 -1.57
CA VAL A 14 20.64 14.86 -2.26
C VAL A 14 19.34 14.23 -1.77
N ASP A 15 19.32 12.91 -1.57
CA ASP A 15 18.16 12.18 -1.03
C ASP A 15 17.81 12.63 0.38
N LYS A 16 18.80 12.80 1.26
CA LYS A 16 18.60 13.33 2.61
C LYS A 16 18.10 14.77 2.56
N LEU A 17 18.69 15.63 1.72
CA LEU A 17 18.25 17.02 1.55
C LEU A 17 16.78 17.07 1.10
N SER A 18 16.40 16.22 0.13
CA SER A 18 15.04 16.13 -0.37
C SER A 18 14.04 15.78 0.74
N ALA A 19 14.40 14.86 1.64
CA ALA A 19 13.57 14.48 2.77
C ALA A 19 13.44 15.61 3.80
N TYR A 20 14.52 16.33 4.09
CA TYR A 20 14.46 17.52 4.97
C TYR A 20 13.59 18.63 4.38
N VAL A 21 13.68 18.88 3.07
CA VAL A 21 12.83 19.85 2.37
C VAL A 21 11.35 19.44 2.47
N VAL A 22 11.03 18.15 2.32
CA VAL A 22 9.66 17.64 2.52
C VAL A 22 9.19 17.87 3.97
N ILE A 23 10.00 17.54 4.97
CA ILE A 23 9.64 17.76 6.39
C ILE A 23 9.41 19.25 6.67
N ALA A 24 10.29 20.11 6.19
CA ALA A 24 10.13 21.56 6.33
C ALA A 24 8.85 22.05 5.65
N SER A 25 8.55 21.55 4.44
CA SER A 25 7.30 21.90 3.76
C SER A 25 6.05 21.48 4.55
N LEU A 26 6.06 20.27 5.13
CA LEU A 26 4.96 19.77 5.96
C LEU A 26 4.75 20.64 7.21
N ALA A 27 5.83 21.04 7.88
CA ALA A 27 5.76 21.96 9.02
C ALA A 27 5.17 23.33 8.63
N ILE A 28 5.54 23.85 7.46
CA ILE A 28 4.99 25.10 6.94
C ILE A 28 3.50 24.95 6.60
N TYR A 29 3.08 23.84 5.96
CA TYR A 29 1.66 23.58 5.71
C TYR A 29 0.85 23.43 7.00
N PHE A 30 1.41 22.79 8.02
CA PHE A 30 0.74 22.65 9.32
C PHE A 30 0.49 24.01 9.97
N THR A 31 1.43 24.94 9.80
CA THR A 31 1.34 26.32 10.29
C THR A 31 0.69 27.29 9.30
N GLN A 32 0.15 26.81 8.17
CA GLN A 32 -0.38 27.66 7.09
C GLN A 32 -1.49 28.63 7.54
N HIS A 33 -2.26 28.26 8.56
CA HIS A 33 -3.35 29.08 9.10
C HIS A 33 -2.85 30.38 9.77
N LEU A 34 -1.55 30.47 10.07
CA LEU A 34 -0.89 31.65 10.65
C LEU A 34 -0.35 32.62 9.59
N TYR A 35 -0.36 32.24 8.31
CA TYR A 35 0.24 33.01 7.22
C TYR A 35 -0.80 33.62 6.26
N PRO A 36 -0.41 34.66 5.49
CA PRO A 36 -1.28 35.25 4.47
C PRO A 36 -1.68 34.22 3.40
N GLN A 37 -2.89 34.39 2.84
CA GLN A 37 -3.49 33.42 1.90
C GLN A 37 -2.66 33.11 0.64
N HIS A 38 -1.71 33.98 0.27
CA HIS A 38 -0.84 33.79 -0.90
C HIS A 38 0.43 32.98 -0.60
N ALA A 39 0.84 32.85 0.66
CA ALA A 39 2.07 32.16 1.06
C ALA A 39 2.13 30.69 0.56
N PRO A 40 1.04 29.89 0.64
CA PRO A 40 1.06 28.51 0.14
C PRO A 40 1.40 28.40 -1.34
N LYS A 41 0.92 29.33 -2.19
CA LYS A 41 1.18 29.29 -3.65
C LYS A 41 2.67 29.46 -3.97
N TYR A 42 3.38 30.31 -3.24
CA TYR A 42 4.81 30.51 -3.46
C TYR A 42 5.64 29.31 -3.00
N ILE A 43 5.28 28.72 -1.86
CA ILE A 43 5.91 27.50 -1.35
C ILE A 43 5.72 26.34 -2.34
N ASP A 44 4.51 26.18 -2.83
CA ASP A 44 4.12 25.21 -3.85
C ASP A 44 4.98 25.30 -5.11
N SER A 45 5.14 26.50 -5.66
CA SER A 45 5.98 26.76 -6.83
C SER A 45 7.46 26.51 -6.55
N PHE A 46 7.96 26.94 -5.39
CA PHE A 46 9.35 26.71 -4.98
C PHE A 46 9.67 25.22 -4.87
N LEU A 47 8.81 24.44 -4.21
CA LEU A 47 9.00 23.00 -4.03
C LEU A 47 8.99 22.26 -5.36
N PHE A 48 8.06 22.62 -6.27
CA PHE A 48 8.03 22.04 -7.60
C PHE A 48 9.35 22.29 -8.34
N LEU A 49 9.82 23.54 -8.34
CA LEU A 49 11.06 23.93 -9.00
C LEU A 49 12.29 23.22 -8.38
N TYR A 50 12.36 23.13 -7.05
CA TYR A 50 13.40 22.39 -6.34
C TYR A 50 13.42 20.91 -6.77
N PHE A 51 12.27 20.24 -6.78
CA PHE A 51 12.20 18.83 -7.18
C PHE A 51 12.45 18.61 -8.68
N SER A 52 12.09 19.57 -9.53
CA SER A 52 12.46 19.56 -10.95
C SER A 52 13.99 19.64 -11.12
N MET A 53 14.66 20.52 -10.38
CA MET A 53 16.11 20.62 -10.42
C MET A 53 16.78 19.34 -9.88
N GLU A 54 16.27 18.80 -8.78
CA GLU A 54 16.75 17.53 -8.21
C GLU A 54 16.64 16.38 -9.23
N PHE A 55 15.51 16.29 -9.93
CA PHE A 55 15.29 15.31 -10.99
C PHE A 55 16.29 15.47 -12.14
N ILE A 56 16.44 16.70 -12.66
CA ILE A 56 17.38 17.00 -13.75
C ILE A 56 18.81 16.61 -13.35
N TYR A 57 19.23 16.99 -12.14
CA TYR A 57 20.54 16.66 -11.60
C TYR A 57 20.78 15.13 -11.54
N LYS A 58 19.81 14.38 -10.99
CA LYS A 58 19.90 12.91 -10.90
C LYS A 58 19.93 12.24 -12.27
N VAL A 59 19.16 12.71 -13.24
CA VAL A 59 19.15 12.15 -14.60
C VAL A 59 20.48 12.39 -15.32
N HIS A 60 21.07 13.58 -15.15
CA HIS A 60 22.39 13.90 -15.74
C HIS A 60 23.49 12.98 -15.20
N LEU A 61 23.48 12.66 -13.90
CA LEU A 61 24.48 11.79 -13.30
C LEU A 61 24.26 10.29 -13.60
N LEU A 62 23.01 9.81 -13.60
CA LEU A 62 22.71 8.38 -13.73
C LEU A 62 22.50 7.91 -15.17
N SER A 63 22.26 8.83 -16.11
CA SER A 63 21.63 8.54 -17.42
C SER A 63 20.18 8.04 -17.28
N TRP A 64 19.35 8.36 -18.28
CA TRP A 64 17.90 8.08 -18.29
C TRP A 64 17.56 6.62 -17.99
N LYS A 65 18.27 5.67 -18.61
CA LYS A 65 18.01 4.23 -18.46
C LYS A 65 18.22 3.74 -17.02
N ARG A 66 19.27 4.22 -16.34
CA ARG A 66 19.57 3.82 -14.96
C ARG A 66 18.66 4.51 -13.97
N TYR A 67 18.30 5.78 -14.23
CA TYR A 67 17.33 6.51 -13.42
C TYR A 67 15.99 5.78 -13.37
N ILE A 68 15.43 5.40 -14.53
CA ILE A 68 14.15 4.68 -14.58
C ILE A 68 14.27 3.27 -14.02
N ASN A 69 15.44 2.62 -13.99
CA ASN A 69 15.51 1.26 -13.44
C ASN A 69 15.29 1.21 -11.91
N ASN A 70 15.50 2.31 -11.19
CA ASN A 70 15.33 2.36 -9.74
C ASN A 70 13.88 2.74 -9.35
N ASN A 71 13.20 1.87 -8.59
CA ASN A 71 11.80 2.08 -8.18
C ASN A 71 11.58 3.39 -7.39
N SER A 72 12.53 3.80 -6.55
CA SER A 72 12.43 5.07 -5.80
C SER A 72 12.46 6.29 -6.72
N HIS A 73 13.22 6.21 -7.81
CA HIS A 73 13.35 7.27 -8.80
C HIS A 73 12.15 7.32 -9.75
N LYS A 74 11.56 6.16 -10.09
CA LYS A 74 10.29 6.07 -10.83
C LYS A 74 9.17 6.78 -10.07
N PHE A 75 9.06 6.53 -8.76
CA PHE A 75 8.06 7.16 -7.92
C PHE A 75 8.22 8.69 -7.87
N ASP A 76 9.45 9.18 -7.70
CA ASP A 76 9.73 10.61 -7.73
C ASP A 76 9.36 11.26 -9.06
N PHE A 77 9.66 10.57 -10.17
CA PHE A 77 9.32 11.06 -11.50
C PHE A 77 7.81 11.07 -11.74
N LEU A 78 7.09 10.06 -11.26
CA LEU A 78 5.63 10.03 -11.30
C LEU A 78 5.03 11.20 -10.51
N LEU A 79 5.52 11.48 -9.30
CA LEU A 79 5.08 12.63 -8.51
C LEU A 79 5.35 13.96 -9.24
N LEU A 80 6.50 14.08 -9.90
CA LEU A 80 6.85 15.26 -10.69
C LEU A 80 5.89 15.47 -11.88
N ILE A 81 5.59 14.40 -12.62
CA ILE A 81 4.66 14.44 -13.76
C ILE A 81 3.26 14.85 -13.31
N ILE A 82 2.73 14.21 -12.26
CA ILE A 82 1.40 14.55 -11.72
C ILE A 82 1.35 16.01 -11.26
N SER A 83 2.42 16.46 -10.60
CA SER A 83 2.53 17.86 -10.18
C SER A 83 2.54 18.81 -11.37
N ALA A 84 3.24 18.47 -12.46
CA ALA A 84 3.30 19.28 -13.67
C ALA A 84 1.99 19.30 -14.45
N SER A 85 1.29 18.15 -14.56
CA SER A 85 0.04 18.03 -15.33
C SER A 85 -1.12 18.82 -14.73
N LEU A 86 -1.04 19.13 -13.44
CA LEU A 86 -2.07 19.84 -12.70
C LEU A 86 -1.86 21.37 -12.67
N ILE A 87 -0.69 21.89 -13.08
CA ILE A 87 -0.40 23.34 -13.16
C ILE A 87 -1.40 24.11 -14.05
N PRO A 88 -1.80 23.64 -15.24
CA PRO A 88 -2.73 24.36 -16.11
C PRO A 88 -4.14 24.52 -15.53
N PHE A 89 -4.50 23.72 -14.52
CA PHE A 89 -5.82 23.75 -13.90
C PHE A 89 -5.87 24.70 -12.70
N SER A 90 -4.76 25.38 -12.36
CA SER A 90 -4.55 26.11 -11.10
C SER A 90 -5.47 27.30 -10.82
N ASP A 91 -6.31 27.70 -11.79
CA ASP A 91 -7.37 28.72 -11.61
C ASP A 91 -8.68 28.13 -11.06
N LEU A 92 -8.84 26.81 -11.07
CA LEU A 92 -9.96 26.08 -10.45
C LEU A 92 -9.54 25.61 -9.04
N ASP A 93 -10.49 25.12 -8.23
CA ASP A 93 -10.27 24.43 -6.94
C ASP A 93 -9.23 23.27 -6.97
N SER A 94 -8.65 23.00 -8.15
CA SER A 94 -7.57 22.06 -8.42
C SER A 94 -6.27 22.32 -7.64
N VAL A 95 -6.09 23.53 -7.09
CA VAL A 95 -4.97 23.84 -6.19
C VAL A 95 -4.99 22.93 -4.94
N ILE A 96 -6.17 22.48 -4.51
CA ILE A 96 -6.31 21.52 -3.40
C ILE A 96 -5.77 20.14 -3.81
N TYR A 97 -6.10 19.65 -5.02
CA TYR A 97 -5.61 18.35 -5.49
C TYR A 97 -4.09 18.34 -5.64
N LEU A 98 -3.50 19.42 -6.18
CA LEU A 98 -2.05 19.62 -6.21
C LEU A 98 -1.41 19.50 -4.82
N ARG A 99 -2.05 20.11 -3.81
CA ARG A 99 -1.59 20.06 -2.42
C ARG A 99 -1.65 18.65 -1.86
N VAL A 100 -2.74 17.92 -2.07
CA VAL A 100 -2.90 16.53 -1.58
C VAL A 100 -1.87 15.59 -2.22
N PHE A 101 -1.67 15.66 -3.54
CA PHE A 101 -0.65 14.84 -4.21
C PHE A 101 0.76 15.16 -3.71
N ARG A 102 1.04 16.42 -3.34
CA ARG A 102 2.33 16.78 -2.73
C ARG A 102 2.49 16.22 -1.32
N LEU A 103 1.42 16.04 -0.54
CA LEU A 103 1.50 15.38 0.76
C LEU A 103 1.92 13.91 0.62
N ILE A 104 1.63 13.25 -0.50
CA ILE A 104 2.10 11.87 -0.78
C ILE A 104 3.64 11.81 -0.82
N SER A 105 4.32 12.92 -1.12
CA SER A 105 5.79 12.98 -1.08
C SER A 105 6.38 12.79 0.33
N ILE A 106 5.54 12.77 1.39
CA ILE A 106 5.94 12.36 2.75
C ILE A 106 6.63 10.99 2.78
N VAL A 107 6.36 10.13 1.80
CA VAL A 107 7.07 8.85 1.60
C VAL A 107 8.59 9.04 1.43
N ARG A 108 9.05 10.22 1.00
CA ARG A 108 10.48 10.54 0.91
C ARG A 108 11.17 10.62 2.29
N ILE A 109 10.42 10.79 3.39
CA ILE A 109 10.97 10.74 4.76
C ILE A 109 11.67 9.40 5.01
N PHE A 110 11.22 8.31 4.40
CA PHE A 110 11.88 7.01 4.51
C PHE A 110 13.34 7.01 3.97
N ARG A 111 13.79 8.04 3.25
CA ARG A 111 15.19 8.16 2.79
C ARG A 111 16.18 8.52 3.89
N ILE A 112 15.72 9.22 4.94
CA ILE A 112 16.56 9.57 6.10
C ILE A 112 16.48 8.52 7.21
N ILE A 113 15.48 7.63 7.17
CA ILE A 113 15.31 6.56 8.14
C ILE A 113 16.32 5.44 7.84
N PRO A 114 17.11 4.98 8.83
CA PRO A 114 17.96 3.80 8.67
C PRO A 114 17.12 2.61 8.19
N ASN A 115 17.55 1.94 7.12
CA ASN A 115 16.80 0.85 6.48
C ASN A 115 15.39 1.23 5.98
N GLY A 116 15.06 2.51 5.79
CA GLY A 116 13.73 2.92 5.34
C GLY A 116 13.35 2.37 3.96
N SER A 117 14.32 2.15 3.07
CA SER A 117 14.09 1.44 1.81
C SER A 117 13.67 -0.02 2.01
N GLN A 118 14.15 -0.69 3.06
CA GLN A 118 13.76 -2.04 3.41
C GLN A 118 12.34 -2.06 4.01
N VAL A 119 11.97 -1.04 4.79
CA VAL A 119 10.60 -0.86 5.31
C VAL A 119 9.60 -0.70 4.16
N LEU A 120 9.87 0.19 3.21
CA LEU A 120 9.01 0.38 2.04
C LEU A 120 8.91 -0.89 1.17
N GLN A 121 10.02 -1.61 1.01
CA GLN A 121 10.02 -2.91 0.33
C GLN A 121 9.22 -3.96 1.10
N GLY A 122 9.31 -3.98 2.43
CA GLY A 122 8.52 -4.85 3.31
C GLY A 122 7.03 -4.60 3.16
N LEU A 123 6.61 -3.33 3.20
CA LEU A 123 5.21 -2.94 2.95
C LEU A 123 4.74 -3.37 1.57
N THR A 124 5.57 -3.17 0.54
CA THR A 124 5.25 -3.58 -0.84
C THR A 124 5.14 -5.10 -0.96
N ARG A 125 6.01 -5.86 -0.25
CA ARG A 125 5.95 -7.33 -0.19
C ARG A 125 4.66 -7.78 0.48
N ALA A 126 4.28 -7.19 1.61
CA ALA A 126 3.03 -7.50 2.31
C ALA A 126 1.79 -7.23 1.43
N ILE A 127 1.73 -6.09 0.75
CA ILE A 127 0.63 -5.80 -0.19
C ILE A 127 0.60 -6.82 -1.34
N ARG A 128 1.78 -7.22 -1.83
CA ARG A 128 1.88 -8.21 -2.93
C ARG A 128 1.48 -9.61 -2.48
N SER A 129 1.89 -10.05 -1.28
CA SER A 129 1.50 -11.35 -0.73
C SER A 129 -0.01 -11.41 -0.46
N SER A 130 -0.58 -10.32 0.03
CA SER A 130 -2.03 -10.20 0.26
C SER A 130 -2.83 -9.73 -0.97
N LYS A 131 -2.28 -9.75 -2.19
CA LYS A 131 -2.98 -9.21 -3.38
C LYS A 131 -4.29 -9.96 -3.67
N ALA A 132 -4.27 -11.30 -3.66
CA ALA A 132 -5.46 -12.12 -3.94
C ALA A 132 -6.57 -11.86 -2.91
N ILE A 133 -6.14 -11.73 -1.66
CA ILE A 133 -6.95 -11.41 -0.49
C ILE A 133 -7.64 -10.05 -0.64
N LEU A 134 -6.88 -9.01 -0.98
CA LEU A 134 -7.42 -7.66 -1.16
C LEU A 134 -8.44 -7.61 -2.31
N ILE A 135 -8.19 -8.36 -3.40
CA ILE A 135 -9.14 -8.47 -4.52
C ILE A 135 -10.43 -9.16 -4.07
N LEU A 136 -10.32 -10.26 -3.31
CA LEU A 136 -11.49 -10.97 -2.78
C LEU A 136 -12.31 -10.07 -1.86
N LEU A 137 -11.65 -9.34 -0.94
CA LEU A 137 -12.30 -8.41 -0.03
C LEU A 137 -13.01 -7.28 -0.79
N PHE A 138 -12.33 -6.64 -1.75
CA PHE A 138 -12.92 -5.58 -2.55
C PHE A 138 -14.12 -6.07 -3.38
N SER A 139 -14.03 -7.29 -3.94
CA SER A 139 -15.13 -7.93 -4.67
C SER A 139 -16.34 -8.17 -3.77
N LEU A 140 -16.13 -8.61 -2.52
CA LEU A 140 -17.19 -8.85 -1.56
C LEU A 140 -17.89 -7.54 -1.14
N LEU A 141 -17.11 -6.51 -0.80
CA LEU A 141 -17.63 -5.20 -0.43
C LEU A 141 -18.43 -4.58 -1.59
N SER A 142 -17.93 -4.71 -2.82
CA SER A 142 -18.62 -4.24 -4.03
C SER A 142 -19.93 -5.02 -4.27
N PHE A 143 -19.92 -6.33 -4.04
CA PHE A 143 -21.11 -7.18 -4.20
C PHE A 143 -22.24 -6.75 -3.23
N PHE A 144 -21.93 -6.63 -1.93
CA PHE A 144 -22.92 -6.17 -0.96
C PHE A 144 -23.32 -4.71 -1.17
N SER A 145 -22.39 -3.86 -1.62
CA SER A 145 -22.70 -2.48 -1.97
C SER A 145 -23.75 -2.41 -3.09
N LEU A 146 -23.58 -3.19 -4.17
CA LEU A 146 -24.55 -3.18 -5.26
C LEU A 146 -25.91 -3.76 -4.85
N ILE A 147 -25.92 -4.76 -3.97
CA ILE A 147 -27.17 -5.29 -3.38
C ILE A 147 -27.87 -4.20 -2.55
N GLY A 148 -27.14 -3.57 -1.62
CA GLY A 148 -27.70 -2.53 -0.76
C GLY A 148 -28.23 -1.34 -1.55
N PHE A 149 -27.46 -0.88 -2.55
CA PHE A 149 -27.89 0.15 -3.50
C PHE A 149 -29.18 -0.26 -4.22
N SER A 150 -29.25 -1.49 -4.73
CA SER A 150 -30.41 -1.96 -5.49
C SER A 150 -31.67 -2.13 -4.62
N LEU A 151 -31.51 -2.51 -3.34
CA LEU A 151 -32.62 -2.77 -2.43
C LEU A 151 -33.11 -1.51 -1.68
N PHE A 152 -32.18 -0.61 -1.33
CA PHE A 152 -32.44 0.42 -0.32
C PHE A 152 -32.17 1.86 -0.79
N SER A 153 -31.73 2.07 -2.02
CA SER A 153 -31.44 3.43 -2.55
C SER A 153 -32.63 4.39 -2.47
N ASN A 154 -33.86 3.90 -2.65
CA ASN A 154 -35.07 4.74 -2.59
C ASN A 154 -35.62 4.91 -1.16
N THR A 155 -35.25 4.05 -0.22
CA THR A 155 -35.82 4.04 1.15
C THR A 155 -34.89 4.70 2.17
N VAL A 156 -33.58 4.46 2.06
CA VAL A 156 -32.55 5.05 2.93
C VAL A 156 -31.39 5.58 2.06
N PRO A 157 -31.62 6.64 1.26
CA PRO A 157 -30.64 7.18 0.31
C PRO A 157 -29.36 7.72 0.95
N GLU A 158 -29.39 8.10 2.23
CA GLU A 158 -28.21 8.52 2.98
C GLU A 158 -27.14 7.41 3.01
N TYR A 159 -27.57 6.16 3.21
CA TYR A 159 -26.71 5.00 3.28
C TYR A 159 -26.49 4.33 1.91
N PHE A 160 -27.52 4.32 1.05
CA PHE A 160 -27.53 3.49 -0.16
C PHE A 160 -27.84 4.26 -1.46
N GLY A 161 -27.82 5.59 -1.45
CA GLY A 161 -28.25 6.42 -2.59
C GLY A 161 -27.37 6.33 -3.83
N THR A 162 -26.12 5.92 -3.70
CA THR A 162 -25.19 5.66 -4.82
C THR A 162 -24.36 4.40 -4.55
N PRO A 163 -23.77 3.75 -5.55
CA PRO A 163 -22.87 2.62 -5.32
C PRO A 163 -21.68 2.97 -4.40
N LEU A 164 -21.19 4.20 -4.45
CA LEU A 164 -20.06 4.62 -3.62
C LEU A 164 -20.47 4.89 -2.17
N THR A 165 -21.62 5.54 -1.94
CA THR A 165 -22.16 5.71 -0.58
C THR A 165 -22.55 4.36 0.04
N SER A 166 -23.14 3.47 -0.76
CA SER A 166 -23.41 2.09 -0.36
C SER A 166 -22.13 1.32 0.00
N LEU A 167 -21.05 1.52 -0.76
CA LEU A 167 -19.75 0.93 -0.45
C LEU A 167 -19.20 1.41 0.90
N ASN A 168 -19.38 2.70 1.22
CA ASN A 168 -19.01 3.24 2.53
C ASN A 168 -19.83 2.57 3.66
N THR A 169 -21.15 2.52 3.52
CA THR A 169 -22.03 1.86 4.50
C THR A 169 -21.65 0.40 4.73
N VAL A 170 -21.44 -0.37 3.65
CA VAL A 170 -21.04 -1.78 3.76
C VAL A 170 -19.65 -1.92 4.38
N PHE A 171 -18.74 -1.01 4.08
CA PHE A 171 -17.41 -0.99 4.68
C PHE A 171 -17.47 -0.75 6.20
N GLU A 172 -18.24 0.24 6.65
CA GLU A 172 -18.49 0.52 8.08
C GLU A 172 -19.03 -0.73 8.79
N ILE A 173 -20.10 -1.33 8.25
CA ILE A 173 -20.67 -2.58 8.77
C ILE A 173 -19.62 -3.70 8.81
N PHE A 174 -18.85 -3.90 7.74
CA PHE A 174 -17.81 -4.93 7.67
C PHE A 174 -16.72 -4.72 8.74
N THR A 175 -16.34 -3.47 9.00
CA THR A 175 -15.37 -3.11 10.05
C THR A 175 -15.96 -3.11 11.46
N ILE A 176 -17.25 -3.45 11.61
CA ILE A 176 -17.99 -3.41 12.88
C ILE A 176 -18.02 -1.99 13.46
N GLU A 177 -17.90 -0.98 12.60
CA GLU A 177 -18.04 0.41 12.96
C GLU A 177 -19.50 0.82 12.77
N ASN A 178 -20.10 1.37 13.83
CA ASN A 178 -21.46 1.92 13.81
C ASN A 178 -22.54 1.03 13.17
N TRP A 179 -22.34 -0.28 13.13
CA TRP A 179 -23.19 -1.23 12.38
C TRP A 179 -24.65 -1.25 12.86
N GLY A 180 -24.91 -0.86 14.10
CA GLY A 180 -26.26 -0.74 14.66
C GLY A 180 -27.02 0.50 14.18
N GLU A 181 -26.36 1.49 13.61
CA GLU A 181 -27.00 2.74 13.17
C GLU A 181 -27.92 2.51 11.98
N LEU A 182 -27.49 1.71 10.99
CA LEU A 182 -28.29 1.49 9.78
C LEU A 182 -29.69 0.93 10.08
N PRO A 183 -29.87 -0.14 10.87
CA PRO A 183 -31.21 -0.62 11.23
C PRO A 183 -32.00 0.38 12.10
N ASN A 184 -31.30 1.11 12.97
CA ASN A 184 -31.91 2.10 13.87
C ASN A 184 -32.25 3.43 13.19
N SER A 185 -31.79 3.65 11.96
CA SER A 185 -32.10 4.84 11.15
C SER A 185 -33.59 4.94 10.79
N ILE A 186 -34.32 3.84 10.91
CA ILE A 186 -35.75 3.75 10.64
C ILE A 186 -36.50 3.42 11.92
N ASP A 187 -37.63 4.12 12.13
CA ASP A 187 -38.55 3.81 13.21
C ASP A 187 -39.17 2.42 13.01
N LYS A 188 -38.82 1.51 13.92
CA LYS A 188 -39.29 0.12 13.94
C LYS A 188 -40.80 0.00 14.06
N GLU A 189 -41.46 0.91 14.77
CA GLU A 189 -42.92 0.90 14.94
C GLU A 189 -43.62 1.36 13.67
N ALA A 190 -43.06 2.39 13.01
CA ALA A 190 -43.62 2.92 11.78
C ALA A 190 -43.37 2.02 10.55
N GLN A 191 -42.21 1.37 10.47
CA GLN A 191 -41.78 0.59 9.29
C GLN A 191 -41.12 -0.75 9.69
N PRO A 192 -41.88 -1.70 10.28
CA PRO A 192 -41.31 -2.93 10.85
C PRO A 192 -40.63 -3.84 9.81
N TYR A 193 -41.18 -3.93 8.60
CA TYR A 193 -40.60 -4.75 7.53
C TYR A 193 -39.29 -4.18 6.97
N LEU A 194 -39.20 -2.85 6.82
CA LEU A 194 -37.98 -2.19 6.37
C LEU A 194 -36.88 -2.31 7.42
N HIS A 195 -37.21 -2.06 8.70
CA HIS A 195 -36.28 -2.30 9.81
C HIS A 195 -35.77 -3.76 9.81
N ALA A 196 -36.67 -4.73 9.65
CA ALA A 196 -36.28 -6.14 9.58
C ALA A 196 -35.36 -6.44 8.38
N ALA A 197 -35.60 -5.84 7.21
CA ALA A 197 -34.77 -6.00 6.02
C ALA A 197 -33.38 -5.39 6.22
N LEU A 198 -33.29 -4.16 6.75
CA LEU A 198 -32.03 -3.48 7.04
C LEU A 198 -31.22 -4.22 8.12
N ASN A 199 -31.88 -4.67 9.18
CA ASN A 199 -31.25 -5.48 10.23
C ASN A 199 -30.73 -6.81 9.67
N SER A 200 -31.53 -7.50 8.84
CA SER A 200 -31.12 -8.75 8.22
C SER A 200 -29.93 -8.56 7.27
N PHE A 201 -29.96 -7.50 6.44
CA PHE A 201 -28.85 -7.14 5.57
C PHE A 201 -27.57 -6.90 6.38
N THR A 202 -27.65 -6.09 7.44
CA THR A 202 -26.53 -5.80 8.34
C THR A 202 -25.95 -7.06 8.96
N ILE A 203 -26.80 -7.94 9.50
CA ILE A 203 -26.37 -9.21 10.10
C ILE A 203 -25.72 -10.12 9.05
N ILE A 204 -26.27 -10.20 7.83
CA ILE A 204 -25.70 -11.02 6.75
C ILE A 204 -24.31 -10.51 6.37
N VAL A 205 -24.13 -9.19 6.21
CA VAL A 205 -22.83 -8.58 5.92
C VAL A 205 -21.85 -8.84 7.06
N LEU A 206 -22.26 -8.71 8.32
CA LEU A 206 -21.43 -8.98 9.49
C LEU A 206 -21.01 -10.45 9.59
N VAL A 207 -21.94 -11.40 9.40
CA VAL A 207 -21.64 -12.83 9.51
C VAL A 207 -20.74 -13.28 8.38
N ILE A 208 -21.07 -12.93 7.14
CA ILE A 208 -20.27 -13.30 5.97
C ILE A 208 -18.92 -12.57 5.99
N GLY A 209 -18.95 -11.27 6.27
CA GLY A 209 -17.75 -10.43 6.34
C GLY A 209 -16.82 -10.86 7.47
N GLY A 210 -17.35 -11.10 8.67
CA GLY A 210 -16.61 -11.60 9.82
C GLY A 210 -16.03 -12.99 9.59
N PHE A 211 -16.80 -13.93 9.02
CA PHE A 211 -16.29 -15.25 8.67
C PHE A 211 -15.13 -15.17 7.67
N ILE A 212 -15.26 -14.33 6.64
CA ILE A 212 -14.21 -14.10 5.65
C ILE A 212 -12.99 -13.46 6.30
N ALA A 213 -13.16 -12.42 7.12
CA ALA A 213 -12.06 -11.74 7.81
C ALA A 213 -11.27 -12.70 8.71
N VAL A 214 -11.95 -13.54 9.49
CA VAL A 214 -11.30 -14.56 10.34
C VAL A 214 -10.61 -15.63 9.50
N SER A 215 -11.28 -16.16 8.46
CA SER A 215 -10.70 -17.16 7.57
C SER A 215 -9.45 -16.63 6.86
N LEU A 216 -9.46 -15.35 6.52
CA LEU A 216 -8.35 -14.65 5.90
C LEU A 216 -7.18 -14.46 6.85
N ALA A 217 -7.44 -13.99 8.07
CA ALA A 217 -6.43 -13.86 9.11
C ALA A 217 -5.76 -15.19 9.39
N ASN A 218 -6.54 -16.27 9.49
CA ASN A 218 -6.03 -17.63 9.64
C ASN A 218 -5.18 -18.06 8.43
N ALA A 219 -5.64 -17.81 7.20
CA ALA A 219 -4.88 -18.16 6.00
C ALA A 219 -3.52 -17.46 5.95
N VAL A 220 -3.48 -16.14 6.19
CA VAL A 220 -2.23 -15.37 6.20
C VAL A 220 -1.31 -15.82 7.34
N PHE A 221 -1.86 -16.05 8.54
CA PHE A 221 -1.10 -16.51 9.68
C PHE A 221 -0.49 -17.90 9.45
N VAL A 222 -1.26 -18.82 8.88
CA VAL A 222 -0.79 -20.16 8.53
C VAL A 222 0.26 -20.09 7.43
N ASP A 223 0.04 -19.30 6.38
CA ASP A 223 1.00 -19.13 5.29
C ASP A 223 2.34 -18.59 5.81
N GLU A 224 2.33 -17.64 6.76
CA GLU A 224 3.55 -17.11 7.38
C GLU A 224 4.28 -18.19 8.20
N LEU A 225 3.57 -18.88 9.11
CA LEU A 225 4.16 -19.95 9.94
C LEU A 225 4.71 -21.12 9.11
N VAL A 226 4.01 -21.47 8.02
CA VAL A 226 4.42 -22.53 7.11
C VAL A 226 5.59 -22.06 6.24
N SER A 227 5.66 -20.79 5.85
CA SER A 227 6.79 -20.24 5.10
C SER A 227 8.09 -20.34 5.89
N ASP A 228 8.10 -19.90 7.16
CA ASP A 228 9.28 -19.96 8.03
C ASP A 228 9.73 -21.41 8.26
N ASN A 229 8.80 -22.30 8.61
CA ASN A 229 9.12 -23.71 8.83
C ASN A 229 9.60 -24.40 7.55
N ASN A 230 9.06 -24.06 6.37
CA ASN A 230 9.45 -24.70 5.12
C ASN A 230 10.87 -24.33 4.67
N GLU A 231 11.38 -23.15 5.00
CA GLU A 231 12.77 -22.78 4.68
C GLU A 231 13.76 -23.62 5.49
N GLU A 232 13.56 -23.70 6.81
CA GLU A 232 14.39 -24.53 7.69
C GLU A 232 14.29 -26.02 7.33
N LEU A 233 13.08 -26.52 7.06
CA LEU A 233 12.88 -27.92 6.65
C LEU A 233 13.52 -28.22 5.29
N LYS A 234 13.49 -27.29 4.33
CA LYS A 234 14.16 -27.44 3.03
C LYS A 234 15.66 -27.52 3.19
N GLU A 235 16.26 -26.67 4.02
CA GLU A 235 17.70 -26.71 4.30
C GLU A 235 18.11 -28.05 4.92
N GLU A 236 17.32 -28.55 5.88
CA GLU A 236 17.58 -29.84 6.52
C GLU A 236 17.45 -31.03 5.55
N ILE A 237 16.43 -31.02 4.67
CA ILE A 237 16.27 -32.02 3.61
C ILE A 237 17.46 -32.01 2.63
N ILE A 238 17.93 -30.82 2.22
CA ILE A 238 19.09 -30.70 1.33
C ILE A 238 20.33 -31.29 2.01
N LYS A 239 20.55 -30.97 3.29
CA LYS A 239 21.67 -31.49 4.07
C LYS A 239 21.64 -33.02 4.18
N LEU A 240 20.48 -33.60 4.54
CA LEU A 240 20.30 -35.06 4.62
C LEU A 240 20.49 -35.75 3.26
N LYS A 241 20.06 -35.11 2.16
CA LYS A 241 20.23 -35.66 0.80
C LYS A 241 21.69 -35.67 0.36
N ASN A 242 22.46 -34.64 0.72
CA ASN A 242 23.90 -34.60 0.48
C ASN A 242 24.62 -35.68 1.28
N GLN A 243 24.34 -35.79 2.58
CA GLN A 243 24.90 -36.85 3.44
C GLN A 243 24.60 -38.27 2.92
N ASN A 244 23.37 -38.51 2.46
CA ASN A 244 23.01 -39.79 1.85
C ASN A 244 23.75 -40.06 0.52
N SER A 245 24.00 -39.03 -0.28
CA SER A 245 24.77 -39.18 -1.53
C SER A 245 26.23 -39.51 -1.22
N GLU A 246 26.85 -38.84 -0.26
CA GLU A 246 28.21 -39.12 0.23
C GLU A 246 28.33 -40.55 0.79
N LEU A 247 27.38 -40.96 1.63
CA LEU A 247 27.32 -42.33 2.15
C LEU A 247 27.23 -43.37 1.03
N LYS A 248 26.42 -43.12 0.00
CA LYS A 248 26.31 -44.02 -1.16
C LYS A 248 27.63 -44.13 -1.94
N GLU A 249 28.34 -43.02 -2.13
CA GLU A 249 29.67 -43.06 -2.78
C GLU A 249 30.68 -43.88 -1.96
N ILE A 250 30.74 -43.66 -0.65
CA ILE A 250 31.62 -44.42 0.25
C ILE A 250 31.32 -45.91 0.17
N ILE A 251 30.03 -46.30 0.17
CA ILE A 251 29.63 -47.71 0.03
C ILE A 251 30.09 -48.29 -1.31
N ILE A 252 29.94 -47.55 -2.41
CA ILE A 252 30.37 -47.99 -3.75
C ILE A 252 31.88 -48.18 -3.80
N ASP A 253 32.65 -47.28 -3.20
CA ASP A 253 34.11 -47.36 -3.20
C ASP A 253 34.62 -48.51 -2.34
N ILE A 254 34.03 -48.75 -1.17
CA ILE A 254 34.32 -49.94 -0.35
C ILE A 254 33.99 -51.23 -1.12
N GLN A 255 32.86 -51.28 -1.85
CA GLN A 255 32.51 -52.45 -2.67
C GLN A 255 33.53 -52.70 -3.80
N LYS A 256 34.07 -51.64 -4.42
CA LYS A 256 35.14 -51.76 -5.42
C LYS A 256 36.45 -52.26 -4.80
N GLU A 257 36.85 -51.76 -3.64
CA GLU A 257 38.05 -52.23 -2.94
C GLU A 257 37.95 -53.72 -2.56
N ILE A 258 36.81 -54.16 -2.05
CA ILE A 258 36.58 -55.58 -1.71
C ILE A 258 36.65 -56.47 -2.95
N LYS A 259 36.13 -56.01 -4.10
CA LYS A 259 36.13 -56.79 -5.35
C LYS A 259 37.51 -56.91 -6.02
N ASN A 260 38.40 -55.97 -5.73
CA ASN A 260 39.77 -55.93 -6.27
C ASN A 260 40.80 -56.65 -5.38
N ARG A 261 40.38 -57.21 -4.24
CA ARG A 261 41.19 -58.10 -3.38
C ARG A 261 40.84 -59.56 -3.66
#